data_AF-A0A6A0H161-F1
#
_entry.id   AF-A0A6A0H161-F1
#
_cell.length_a   1.000
_cell.length_b   1.000
_cell.length_c   1.000
_cell.angle_alpha   90.00
_cell.angle_beta   90.00
_cell.angle_gamma   90.00
#
_symmetry.space_group_name_H-M   'P 1'
#
loop_
_entity.id
_entity.type
_entity.pdbx_description
1 polymer ?
#
loop_
_entity_poly.entity_id
_entity_poly.type
_entity_poly.pdbx_seq_one_letter_code
_entity_poly.pdbx_strand_id
1 'polypeptide(L)'
;MEGQVLHDVMYYENTGTGFSEGWPEHVISSAGGDVHFAPVTLSAGGRDYDCIVLGEFFEQRLSILWTDSPDNDWTDPSMINYRVINPTAGQTFDVLIDDFNRDGTLEIMSTEYKTDVGLGQVTVYFFPADFRTDDFASVVVADNFIPNPIVGGQSMSPGTPKTYYPSAAYANELETDGLPHKPWILLSGDDDGRMYILYPDTEVRDDWTYRKNILVDTLDTTVGKMAHGDIDNDGYEEIIVAGYSAGQLYVYTYAP
;
A
#
# COMPACT_ATOMS: atom_id res chain seq x y z
N MET A 1 6.77 11.56 -33.34
CA MET A 1 7.46 10.64 -32.41
C MET A 1 6.75 10.82 -31.10
N GLU A 2 5.75 9.98 -30.84
CA GLU A 2 5.20 9.86 -29.48
C GLU A 2 6.34 9.35 -28.60
N GLY A 3 6.64 10.08 -27.53
CA GLY A 3 7.62 9.62 -26.55
C GLY A 3 7.12 8.32 -25.95
N GLN A 4 7.96 7.30 -25.91
CA GLN A 4 7.68 6.10 -25.14
C GLN A 4 7.59 6.52 -23.67
N VAL A 5 6.45 6.28 -23.03
CA VAL A 5 6.35 6.38 -21.57
C VAL A 5 7.16 5.21 -21.02
N LEU A 6 8.21 5.50 -20.28
CA LEU A 6 9.00 4.50 -19.56
C LEU A 6 8.46 4.42 -18.14
N HIS A 7 8.21 3.20 -17.67
CA HIS A 7 7.81 2.89 -16.30
C HIS A 7 9.07 2.40 -15.58
N ASP A 8 9.97 3.35 -15.32
CA ASP A 8 11.28 3.06 -14.73
C ASP A 8 11.24 3.23 -13.21
N VAL A 9 11.68 2.20 -12.49
CA VAL A 9 12.12 2.33 -11.10
C VAL A 9 13.55 2.86 -11.10
N MET A 10 13.80 3.89 -10.31
CA MET A 10 15.08 4.60 -10.28
C MET A 10 15.49 4.94 -8.84
N TYR A 11 16.80 5.08 -8.62
CA TYR A 11 17.33 5.75 -7.44
C TYR A 11 18.10 7.00 -7.82
N TYR A 12 18.12 7.95 -6.90
CA TYR A 12 18.89 9.18 -7.01
C TYR A 12 19.99 9.16 -5.95
N GLU A 13 21.25 9.24 -6.38
CA GLU A 13 22.40 9.13 -5.48
C GLU A 13 22.66 10.45 -4.75
N ASN A 14 22.49 10.46 -3.43
CA ASN A 14 22.87 11.61 -2.62
C ASN A 14 24.40 11.66 -2.42
N THR A 15 25.08 12.46 -3.23
CA THR A 15 26.54 12.64 -3.18
C THR A 15 27.01 13.61 -2.07
N GLY A 16 26.10 14.06 -1.20
CA GLY A 16 26.39 14.99 -0.11
C GLY A 16 26.48 16.46 -0.53
N THR A 17 26.27 16.80 -1.81
CA THR A 17 26.29 18.19 -2.31
C THR A 17 24.94 18.91 -2.22
N GLY A 18 23.91 18.24 -1.69
CA GLY A 18 22.56 18.78 -1.56
C GLY A 18 21.79 18.85 -2.88
N PHE A 19 20.56 19.37 -2.86
CA PHE A 19 19.68 19.39 -4.04
C PHE A 19 20.09 20.38 -5.13
N SER A 20 21.02 21.31 -4.86
CA SER A 20 21.38 22.40 -5.79
C SER A 20 22.14 21.95 -7.04
N GLU A 21 22.81 20.80 -6.98
CA GLU A 21 23.59 20.26 -8.11
C GLU A 21 22.87 19.12 -8.85
N GLY A 22 21.71 18.69 -8.33
CA GLY A 22 21.02 17.48 -8.78
C GLY A 22 21.71 16.21 -8.27
N TRP A 23 20.93 15.15 -8.07
CA TRP A 23 21.46 13.83 -7.72
C TRP A 23 21.60 13.00 -9.00
N PRO A 24 22.71 12.28 -9.21
CA PRO A 24 22.83 11.31 -10.29
C PRO A 24 21.66 10.33 -10.27
N GLU A 25 20.99 10.19 -11.41
CA GLU A 25 19.88 9.27 -11.63
C GLU A 25 20.40 7.93 -12.13
N HIS A 26 19.86 6.84 -11.57
CA HIS A 26 20.23 5.48 -11.93
C HIS A 26 18.97 4.64 -12.07
N VAL A 27 18.81 3.98 -13.22
CA VAL A 27 17.68 3.08 -13.49
C VAL A 27 17.94 1.73 -12.81
N ILE A 28 17.02 1.34 -11.94
CA ILE A 28 16.96 0.03 -11.29
C ILE A 28 16.30 -0.97 -12.24
N SER A 29 15.15 -0.61 -12.80
CA SER A 29 14.40 -1.49 -13.69
C SER A 29 13.49 -0.69 -14.59
N SER A 30 13.37 -1.13 -15.85
CA SER A 30 12.37 -0.65 -16.81
C SER A 30 11.23 -1.65 -17.00
N ALA A 31 11.15 -2.69 -16.16
CA ALA A 31 10.19 -3.77 -16.31
C ALA A 31 8.79 -3.42 -15.80
N GLY A 32 8.66 -2.39 -14.97
CA GLY A 32 7.41 -1.98 -14.33
C GLY A 32 7.62 -0.99 -13.19
N GLY A 33 6.54 -0.66 -12.49
CA GLY A 33 6.49 0.32 -11.40
C GLY A 33 6.12 1.70 -11.94
N ASP A 34 4.97 2.23 -11.53
CA ASP A 34 4.48 3.51 -12.04
C ASP A 34 3.86 4.44 -10.99
N VAL A 35 3.06 3.94 -10.06
CA VAL A 35 2.32 4.79 -9.11
C VAL A 35 2.76 4.64 -7.66
N HIS A 36 3.16 3.45 -7.24
CA HIS A 36 3.61 3.20 -5.88
C HIS A 36 4.52 1.98 -5.78
N PHE A 37 5.36 1.98 -4.75
CA PHE A 37 6.19 0.84 -4.40
C PHE A 37 6.44 0.80 -2.89
N ALA A 38 6.69 -0.40 -2.37
CA ALA A 38 7.04 -0.63 -0.98
C ALA A 38 8.27 -1.55 -0.88
N PRO A 39 9.36 -1.11 -0.21
CA PRO A 39 10.50 -1.97 0.06
C PRO A 39 10.16 -2.99 1.16
N VAL A 40 10.74 -4.17 1.07
CA VAL A 40 10.63 -5.23 2.09
C VAL A 40 11.85 -6.14 2.05
N THR A 41 12.24 -6.67 3.20
CA THR A 41 13.26 -7.73 3.28
C THR A 41 12.57 -9.09 3.38
N LEU A 42 12.88 -10.01 2.48
CA LEU A 42 12.28 -11.36 2.43
C LEU A 42 13.36 -12.43 2.48
N SER A 43 13.13 -13.48 3.28
CA SER A 43 14.02 -14.64 3.34
C SER A 43 13.62 -15.68 2.31
N ALA A 44 14.56 -16.15 1.48
CA ALA A 44 14.36 -17.26 0.55
C ALA A 44 15.64 -18.07 0.39
N GLY A 45 15.55 -19.41 0.36
CA GLY A 45 16.73 -20.27 0.16
C GLY A 45 17.85 -20.09 1.20
N GLY A 46 17.53 -19.63 2.42
CA GLY A 46 18.49 -19.42 3.51
C GLY A 46 19.26 -18.10 3.45
N ARG A 47 18.78 -17.12 2.67
CA ARG A 47 19.32 -15.76 2.58
C ARG A 47 18.18 -14.74 2.60
N ASP A 48 18.49 -13.56 3.13
CA ASP A 48 17.62 -12.38 3.05
C ASP A 48 17.90 -11.56 1.79
N TYR A 49 16.82 -11.10 1.17
CA TYR A 49 16.81 -10.30 -0.05
C TYR A 49 16.16 -8.96 0.24
N ASP A 50 16.77 -7.89 -0.24
CA ASP A 50 16.05 -6.63 -0.38
C ASP A 50 15.17 -6.72 -1.62
N CYS A 51 13.89 -6.45 -1.41
CA CYS A 51 12.86 -6.54 -2.43
C CYS A 51 12.07 -5.22 -2.49
N ILE A 52 11.45 -4.97 -3.64
CA ILE A 52 10.54 -3.86 -3.84
C ILE A 52 9.26 -4.41 -4.48
N VAL A 53 8.14 -4.32 -3.76
CA VAL A 53 6.82 -4.63 -4.32
C VAL A 53 6.32 -3.40 -5.07
N LEU A 54 5.79 -3.61 -6.27
CA LEU A 54 5.38 -2.55 -7.19
C LEU A 54 3.88 -2.63 -7.44
N GLY A 55 3.19 -1.51 -7.24
CA GLY A 55 1.88 -1.27 -7.82
C GLY A 55 2.03 -0.77 -9.25
N GLU A 56 1.41 -1.47 -10.21
CA GLU A 56 1.44 -1.08 -11.62
C GLU A 56 0.02 -0.75 -12.11
N PHE A 57 -0.28 0.54 -12.09
CA PHE A 57 -1.56 1.10 -12.47
C PHE A 57 -1.83 0.93 -13.97
N PHE A 58 -0.84 1.21 -14.82
CA PHE A 58 -1.05 1.21 -16.28
C PHE A 58 -1.00 -0.20 -16.86
N GLU A 59 -0.07 -1.03 -16.39
CA GLU A 59 0.03 -2.45 -16.76
C GLU A 59 -1.01 -3.34 -16.06
N GLN A 60 -1.75 -2.77 -15.10
CA GLN A 60 -2.84 -3.41 -14.38
C GLN A 60 -2.46 -4.71 -13.64
N ARG A 61 -1.33 -4.64 -12.93
CA ARG A 61 -0.73 -5.80 -12.24
C ARG A 61 -0.03 -5.40 -10.94
N LEU A 62 0.27 -6.42 -10.14
CA LEU A 62 1.13 -6.33 -8.98
C LEU A 62 2.40 -7.14 -9.25
N SER A 63 3.57 -6.61 -8.92
CA SER A 63 4.86 -7.26 -9.18
C SER A 63 5.88 -7.03 -8.07
N ILE A 64 7.03 -7.70 -8.18
CA ILE A 64 8.13 -7.60 -7.24
C ILE A 64 9.46 -7.56 -7.99
N LEU A 65 10.37 -6.72 -7.49
CA LEU A 65 11.79 -6.69 -7.85
C LEU A 65 12.62 -7.22 -6.68
N TRP A 66 13.75 -7.83 -6.99
CA TRP A 66 14.81 -8.14 -6.03
C TRP A 66 16.17 -8.18 -6.72
N THR A 67 17.26 -8.13 -5.96
CA THR A 67 18.62 -8.29 -6.49
C THR A 67 19.24 -9.61 -6.03
N ASP A 68 19.89 -10.33 -6.94
CA ASP A 68 20.70 -11.50 -6.58
C ASP A 68 22.11 -11.12 -6.09
N SER A 69 22.48 -9.84 -6.15
CA SER A 69 23.77 -9.34 -5.65
C SER A 69 24.01 -9.80 -4.21
N PRO A 70 25.12 -10.46 -3.86
CA PRO A 70 25.35 -11.03 -2.52
C PRO A 70 25.13 -10.06 -1.34
N ASP A 71 25.40 -8.77 -1.56
CA ASP A 71 25.32 -7.72 -0.54
C ASP A 71 24.07 -6.82 -0.70
N ASN A 72 23.05 -7.27 -1.44
CA ASN A 72 21.88 -6.48 -1.83
C ASN A 72 22.20 -5.17 -2.55
N ASP A 73 23.27 -5.18 -3.34
CA ASP A 73 23.63 -4.05 -4.19
C ASP A 73 22.67 -3.95 -5.40
N TRP A 74 22.04 -2.79 -5.55
CA TRP A 74 21.10 -2.46 -6.62
C TRP A 74 21.75 -1.68 -7.79
N THR A 75 23.07 -1.48 -7.76
CA THR A 75 23.81 -0.72 -8.78
C THR A 75 24.19 -1.53 -10.03
N ASP A 76 24.04 -2.86 -9.99
CA ASP A 76 24.23 -3.74 -11.15
C ASP A 76 22.87 -4.23 -11.70
N PRO A 77 22.35 -3.62 -12.78
CA PRO A 77 21.06 -4.00 -13.35
C PRO A 77 20.98 -5.44 -13.85
N SER A 78 22.12 -6.09 -14.13
CA SER A 78 22.13 -7.50 -14.57
C SER A 78 21.80 -8.49 -13.45
N MET A 79 21.87 -8.03 -12.19
CA MET A 79 21.54 -8.80 -11.00
C MET A 79 20.12 -8.53 -10.50
N ILE A 80 19.42 -7.57 -11.12
CA ILE A 80 18.05 -7.21 -10.76
C ILE A 80 17.08 -8.14 -11.49
N ASN A 81 16.22 -8.75 -10.70
CA ASN A 81 15.18 -9.65 -11.15
C ASN A 81 13.81 -9.01 -10.98
N TYR A 82 12.87 -9.48 -11.78
CA TYR A 82 11.49 -9.01 -11.82
C TYR A 82 10.53 -10.18 -11.95
N ARG A 83 9.43 -10.15 -11.21
CA ARG A 83 8.35 -11.12 -11.32
C ARG A 83 6.99 -10.46 -11.11
N VAL A 84 6.02 -10.83 -11.95
CA VAL A 84 4.61 -10.49 -11.73
C VAL A 84 4.04 -11.40 -10.62
N ILE A 85 3.47 -10.78 -9.58
CA ILE A 85 2.73 -11.46 -8.50
C ILE A 85 1.33 -11.80 -9.00
N ASN A 86 0.62 -10.80 -9.56
CA ASN A 86 -0.72 -10.97 -10.10
C ASN A 86 -0.89 -10.20 -11.42
N PRO A 87 -1.01 -10.89 -12.57
CA PRO A 87 -1.14 -10.26 -13.88
C PRO A 87 -2.54 -9.68 -14.15
N THR A 88 -3.51 -9.95 -13.28
CA THR A 88 -4.89 -9.47 -13.40
C THR A 88 -5.32 -8.75 -12.11
N ALA A 89 -4.37 -8.07 -11.45
CA ALA A 89 -4.66 -7.24 -10.27
C ALA A 89 -5.57 -6.05 -10.63
N GLY A 90 -5.65 -5.65 -11.90
CA GLY A 90 -6.31 -4.41 -12.28
C GLY A 90 -5.40 -3.23 -11.97
N GLN A 91 -5.92 -2.01 -12.08
CA GLN A 91 -5.15 -0.80 -11.80
C GLN A 91 -4.74 -0.79 -10.33
N THR A 92 -3.49 -1.18 -10.04
CA THR A 92 -2.96 -1.22 -8.68
C THR A 92 -2.41 0.15 -8.33
N PHE A 93 -2.93 0.78 -7.29
CA PHE A 93 -2.66 2.18 -6.99
C PHE A 93 -1.68 2.40 -5.85
N ASP A 94 -1.83 1.63 -4.79
CA ASP A 94 -0.98 1.71 -3.62
C ASP A 94 -0.72 0.32 -3.05
N VAL A 95 0.41 0.18 -2.38
CA VAL A 95 0.87 -1.06 -1.76
C VAL A 95 1.38 -0.74 -0.36
N LEU A 96 0.88 -1.49 0.63
CA LEU A 96 1.29 -1.40 2.02
C LEU A 96 1.77 -2.78 2.47
N ILE A 97 2.94 -2.82 3.11
CA ILE A 97 3.52 -4.04 3.65
C ILE A 97 3.53 -3.91 5.17
N ASP A 98 2.87 -4.84 5.84
CA ASP A 98 2.81 -4.93 7.30
C ASP A 98 2.40 -6.34 7.73
N ASP A 99 2.46 -6.62 9.02
CA ASP A 99 1.94 -7.83 9.66
C ASP A 99 0.50 -7.56 10.12
N PHE A 100 -0.47 -7.76 9.21
CA PHE A 100 -1.85 -7.32 9.42
C PHE A 100 -2.67 -8.27 10.31
N ASN A 101 -2.22 -9.51 10.48
CA ASN A 101 -2.82 -10.44 11.44
C ASN A 101 -2.06 -10.55 12.76
N ARG A 102 -0.85 -9.96 12.85
CA ARG A 102 0.04 -9.95 14.03
C ARG A 102 0.63 -11.33 14.35
N ASP A 103 0.84 -12.17 13.33
CA ASP A 103 1.43 -13.50 13.50
C ASP A 103 2.97 -13.52 13.37
N GLY A 104 3.57 -12.37 13.05
CA GLY A 104 5.01 -12.21 12.85
C GLY A 104 5.45 -12.38 11.39
N THR A 105 4.52 -12.66 10.47
CA THR A 105 4.74 -12.69 9.03
C THR A 105 4.23 -11.38 8.43
N LEU A 106 4.90 -10.90 7.38
CA LEU A 106 4.43 -9.75 6.63
C LEU A 106 3.47 -10.21 5.53
N GLU A 107 2.56 -9.33 5.14
CA GLU A 107 1.73 -9.47 3.95
C GLU A 107 1.81 -8.21 3.08
N ILE A 108 1.24 -8.31 1.89
CA ILE A 108 1.05 -7.18 0.97
C ILE A 108 -0.43 -6.82 0.95
N MET A 109 -0.79 -5.62 1.35
CA MET A 109 -2.10 -5.03 1.08
C MET A 109 -2.01 -4.15 -0.16
N SER A 110 -2.84 -4.47 -1.16
CA SER A 110 -2.89 -3.81 -2.46
C SER A 110 -4.25 -3.17 -2.65
N THR A 111 -4.28 -1.92 -3.12
CA THR A 111 -5.52 -1.25 -3.55
C THR A 111 -5.62 -1.28 -5.06
N GLU A 112 -6.74 -1.80 -5.55
CA GLU A 112 -6.90 -2.25 -6.92
C GLU A 112 -8.22 -1.79 -7.51
N TYR A 113 -8.22 -1.23 -8.72
CA TYR A 113 -9.43 -0.96 -9.48
C TYR A 113 -9.56 -1.89 -10.69
N LYS A 114 -10.61 -2.71 -10.71
CA LYS A 114 -10.91 -3.65 -11.79
C LYS A 114 -11.69 -2.93 -12.88
N THR A 115 -11.00 -2.51 -13.93
CA THR A 115 -11.57 -1.70 -15.03
C THR A 115 -12.64 -2.43 -15.85
N ASP A 116 -12.62 -3.76 -15.87
CA ASP A 116 -13.57 -4.61 -16.59
C ASP A 116 -14.95 -4.67 -15.91
N VAL A 117 -15.00 -4.61 -14.58
CA VAL A 117 -16.25 -4.60 -13.79
C VAL A 117 -16.58 -3.24 -13.18
N GLY A 118 -15.64 -2.29 -13.22
CA GLY A 118 -15.81 -0.93 -12.69
C GLY A 118 -15.86 -0.86 -11.16
N LEU A 119 -15.22 -1.81 -10.47
CA LEU A 119 -15.22 -1.91 -9.01
C LEU A 119 -13.79 -1.94 -8.45
N GLY A 120 -13.61 -1.19 -7.37
CA GLY A 120 -12.42 -1.23 -6.54
C GLY A 120 -12.46 -2.29 -5.46
N GLN A 121 -11.29 -2.75 -5.07
CA GLN A 121 -11.07 -3.71 -4.01
C GLN A 121 -9.74 -3.46 -3.26
N VAL A 122 -9.67 -4.02 -2.07
CA VAL A 122 -8.45 -4.18 -1.27
C VAL A 122 -8.17 -5.66 -1.15
N THR A 123 -7.00 -6.07 -1.62
CA THR A 123 -6.56 -7.46 -1.61
C THR A 123 -5.34 -7.60 -0.70
N VAL A 124 -5.36 -8.60 0.18
CA VAL A 124 -4.16 -9.03 0.92
C VAL A 124 -3.55 -10.22 0.20
N TYR A 125 -2.25 -10.13 -0.11
CA TYR A 125 -1.44 -11.22 -0.65
C TYR A 125 -0.43 -11.70 0.40
N PHE A 126 -0.25 -13.01 0.48
CA PHE A 126 0.67 -13.64 1.43
C PHE A 126 2.02 -13.89 0.77
N PHE A 127 3.12 -13.49 1.42
CA PHE A 127 4.45 -13.88 0.96
C PHE A 127 4.59 -15.40 1.08
N PRO A 128 4.94 -16.10 -0.02
CA PRO A 128 5.21 -17.53 0.07
C PRO A 128 6.60 -17.78 0.65
N ALA A 129 6.91 -19.04 0.94
CA ALA A 129 8.22 -19.43 1.46
C ALA A 129 9.38 -19.08 0.51
N ASP A 130 9.17 -19.15 -0.82
CA ASP A 130 10.09 -18.62 -1.82
C ASP A 130 9.38 -17.70 -2.81
N PHE A 131 9.42 -16.40 -2.56
CA PHE A 131 8.80 -15.36 -3.39
C PHE A 131 9.28 -15.34 -4.85
N ARG A 132 10.41 -15.99 -5.15
CA ARG A 132 11.00 -16.02 -6.50
C ARG A 132 10.32 -17.06 -7.39
N THR A 133 9.76 -18.12 -6.80
CA THR A 133 9.19 -19.26 -7.54
C THR A 133 7.75 -19.58 -7.19
N ASP A 134 7.36 -19.40 -5.93
CA ASP A 134 6.09 -19.92 -5.40
C ASP A 134 4.94 -18.95 -5.65
N ASP A 135 3.71 -19.45 -5.69
CA ASP A 135 2.52 -18.63 -5.89
C ASP A 135 2.14 -17.84 -4.63
N PHE A 136 1.71 -16.59 -4.83
CA PHE A 136 1.19 -15.75 -3.76
C PHE A 136 -0.30 -16.03 -3.58
N ALA A 137 -0.67 -16.66 -2.47
CA ALA A 137 -2.06 -16.75 -2.08
C ALA A 137 -2.62 -15.35 -1.77
N SER A 138 -3.94 -15.17 -1.90
CA SER A 138 -4.57 -13.88 -1.61
C SER A 138 -6.02 -13.99 -1.16
N VAL A 139 -6.51 -12.92 -0.53
CA VAL A 139 -7.88 -12.74 -0.09
C VAL A 139 -8.33 -11.29 -0.29
N VAL A 140 -9.54 -11.09 -0.80
CA VAL A 140 -10.16 -9.77 -0.87
C VAL A 140 -10.76 -9.44 0.49
N VAL A 141 -10.30 -8.35 1.11
CA VAL A 141 -10.71 -7.95 2.48
C VAL A 141 -11.75 -6.84 2.49
N ALA A 142 -11.84 -6.06 1.41
CA ALA A 142 -12.89 -5.08 1.19
C ALA A 142 -13.08 -4.85 -0.32
N ASP A 143 -14.32 -4.61 -0.75
CA ASP A 143 -14.66 -4.40 -2.16
C ASP A 143 -15.74 -3.31 -2.29
N ASN A 144 -16.32 -3.18 -3.49
CA ASN A 144 -17.40 -2.24 -3.78
C ASN A 144 -17.00 -0.78 -3.51
N PHE A 145 -15.79 -0.41 -3.91
CA PHE A 145 -15.38 0.98 -4.03
C PHE A 145 -15.73 1.46 -5.45
N ILE A 146 -16.49 2.55 -5.55
CA ILE A 146 -17.06 3.01 -6.82
C ILE A 146 -16.62 4.45 -7.02
N PRO A 147 -15.75 4.73 -7.99
CA PRO A 147 -15.36 6.09 -8.33
C PRO A 147 -16.59 6.96 -8.65
N ASN A 148 -16.50 8.24 -8.32
CA ASN A 148 -17.52 9.22 -8.62
C ASN A 148 -17.59 9.41 -10.15
N PRO A 149 -18.77 9.23 -10.77
CA PRO A 149 -18.90 9.23 -12.23
C PRO A 149 -18.65 10.61 -12.87
N ILE A 150 -18.57 11.67 -12.06
CA ILE A 150 -18.27 13.03 -12.54
C ILE A 150 -16.77 13.20 -12.81
N VAL A 151 -15.91 12.40 -12.17
CA VAL A 151 -14.47 12.41 -12.44
C VAL A 151 -14.25 11.86 -13.85
N GLY A 152 -13.91 12.77 -14.78
CA GLY A 152 -13.60 12.41 -16.17
C GLY A 152 -12.19 11.83 -16.29
N GLY A 153 -12.00 10.87 -17.20
CA GLY A 153 -10.69 10.24 -17.44
C GLY A 153 -10.61 8.83 -16.85
N GLN A 154 -9.40 8.41 -16.45
CA GLN A 154 -9.18 7.14 -15.74
C GLN A 154 -9.43 7.35 -14.25
N SER A 155 -10.70 7.42 -13.85
CA SER A 155 -11.07 7.47 -12.44
C SER A 155 -10.93 6.11 -11.77
N MET A 156 -10.56 6.11 -10.50
CA MET A 156 -10.22 4.89 -9.78
C MET A 156 -10.57 5.00 -8.29
N SER A 157 -10.74 3.86 -7.65
CA SER A 157 -10.97 3.76 -6.21
C SER A 157 -10.72 2.31 -5.81
N PRO A 158 -10.22 1.99 -4.61
CA PRO A 158 -9.78 2.92 -3.56
C PRO A 158 -8.34 3.41 -3.76
N GLY A 159 -7.97 4.45 -3.01
CA GLY A 159 -6.64 5.06 -2.98
C GLY A 159 -5.69 4.42 -1.97
N THR A 160 -4.98 5.24 -1.18
CA THR A 160 -3.93 4.78 -0.25
C THR A 160 -4.48 4.14 1.04
N PRO A 161 -3.97 2.96 1.44
CA PRO A 161 -4.18 2.37 2.76
C PRO A 161 -3.07 2.78 3.77
N LYS A 162 -3.38 2.76 5.07
CA LYS A 162 -2.42 2.84 6.19
C LYS A 162 -2.85 1.98 7.36
N THR A 163 -1.89 1.29 7.97
CA THR A 163 -2.03 0.65 9.28
C THR A 163 -2.34 1.71 10.33
N TYR A 164 -3.32 1.46 11.19
CA TYR A 164 -3.77 2.42 12.19
C TYR A 164 -4.09 1.75 13.52
N TYR A 165 -3.66 2.38 14.60
CA TYR A 165 -4.02 2.04 15.96
C TYR A 165 -4.61 3.28 16.63
N PRO A 166 -5.84 3.23 17.19
CA PRO A 166 -6.49 4.41 17.76
C PRO A 166 -5.79 4.98 19.00
N SER A 167 -4.94 4.18 19.64
CA SER A 167 -4.14 4.59 20.80
C SER A 167 -2.94 3.67 20.99
N ALA A 168 -1.94 4.16 21.71
CA ALA A 168 -0.81 3.34 22.16
C ALA A 168 -1.26 2.17 23.04
N ALA A 169 -2.35 2.34 23.81
CA ALA A 169 -2.89 1.27 24.64
C ALA A 169 -3.42 0.11 23.77
N TYR A 170 -4.25 0.42 22.76
CA TYR A 170 -4.77 -0.59 21.83
C TYR A 170 -3.65 -1.31 21.06
N ALA A 171 -2.62 -0.59 20.62
CA ALA A 171 -1.49 -1.18 19.90
C ALA A 171 -0.67 -2.20 20.73
N ASN A 172 -0.71 -2.10 22.06
CA ASN A 172 0.09 -2.92 22.98
C ASN A 172 -0.75 -3.87 23.85
N GLU A 173 -2.07 -3.72 23.87
CA GLU A 173 -2.96 -4.65 24.55
C GLU A 173 -2.89 -6.02 23.88
N LEU A 174 -2.81 -7.06 24.71
CA LEU A 174 -2.66 -8.43 24.26
C LEU A 174 -4.03 -9.12 24.25
N GLU A 175 -4.29 -9.79 23.14
CA GLU A 175 -5.43 -10.66 22.98
C GLU A 175 -5.27 -11.98 23.74
N THR A 176 -6.32 -12.80 23.73
CA THR A 176 -6.35 -14.08 24.46
C THR A 176 -5.27 -15.08 24.05
N ASP A 177 -4.71 -14.94 22.85
CA ASP A 177 -3.59 -15.73 22.33
C ASP A 177 -2.21 -15.14 22.71
N GLY A 178 -2.18 -14.02 23.41
CA GLY A 178 -0.97 -13.35 23.87
C GLY A 178 -0.28 -12.47 22.81
N LEU A 179 -0.91 -12.24 21.66
CA LEU A 179 -0.42 -11.36 20.60
C LEU A 179 -1.21 -10.04 20.59
N PRO A 180 -0.62 -8.93 20.11
CA PRO A 180 -1.34 -7.65 20.03
C PRO A 180 -2.56 -7.70 19.11
N HIS A 181 -3.46 -6.73 19.29
CA HIS A 181 -4.61 -6.53 18.40
C HIS A 181 -4.20 -6.41 16.94
N LYS A 182 -5.03 -6.94 16.04
CA LYS A 182 -4.93 -6.65 14.61
C LYS A 182 -5.09 -5.14 14.38
N PRO A 183 -4.28 -4.54 13.49
CA PRO A 183 -4.44 -3.14 13.12
C PRO A 183 -5.77 -2.89 12.43
N TRP A 184 -6.28 -1.67 12.61
CA TRP A 184 -7.29 -1.13 11.70
C TRP A 184 -6.60 -0.60 10.45
N ILE A 185 -7.35 -0.44 9.37
CA ILE A 185 -6.83 0.13 8.12
C ILE A 185 -7.55 1.43 7.82
N LEU A 186 -6.82 2.54 7.83
CA LEU A 186 -7.27 3.78 7.24
C LEU A 186 -7.15 3.67 5.72
N LEU A 187 -8.20 4.02 4.98
CA LEU A 187 -8.22 3.83 3.53
C LEU A 187 -8.86 5.04 2.84
N SER A 188 -8.10 5.70 1.97
CA SER A 188 -8.64 6.71 1.07
C SER A 188 -9.50 6.03 0.01
N GLY A 189 -10.69 6.55 -0.25
CA GLY A 189 -11.52 6.16 -1.38
C GLY A 189 -11.13 6.82 -2.70
N ASP A 190 -10.10 7.68 -2.71
CA ASP A 190 -9.68 8.49 -3.85
C ASP A 190 -10.88 9.14 -4.56
N ASP A 191 -11.16 8.78 -5.81
CA ASP A 191 -12.26 9.35 -6.58
C ASP A 191 -13.66 8.94 -6.11
N ASP A 192 -13.84 8.17 -5.04
CA ASP A 192 -15.17 7.97 -4.44
C ASP A 192 -15.60 9.08 -3.45
N GLY A 193 -14.65 9.96 -3.08
CA GLY A 193 -14.88 11.11 -2.20
C GLY A 193 -15.02 10.78 -0.70
N ARG A 194 -14.70 9.54 -0.29
CA ARG A 194 -14.87 9.08 1.09
C ARG A 194 -13.60 8.50 1.67
N MET A 195 -13.34 8.86 2.92
CA MET A 195 -12.33 8.21 3.73
C MET A 195 -12.98 7.07 4.51
N TYR A 196 -12.35 5.91 4.51
CA TYR A 196 -12.80 4.73 5.21
C TYR A 196 -11.88 4.35 6.35
N ILE A 197 -12.44 3.59 7.27
CA ILE A 197 -11.71 2.78 8.23
C ILE A 197 -12.24 1.35 8.15
N LEU A 198 -11.32 0.40 7.97
CA LEU A 198 -11.61 -1.03 7.95
C LEU A 198 -11.24 -1.60 9.30
N TYR A 199 -12.23 -2.17 9.99
CA TYR A 199 -12.04 -2.86 11.26
C TYR A 199 -11.94 -4.37 11.01
N PRO A 200 -10.99 -5.10 11.60
CA PRO A 200 -11.08 -6.55 11.62
C PRO A 200 -12.39 -6.95 12.31
N ASP A 201 -13.16 -7.87 11.72
CA ASP A 201 -14.42 -8.34 12.32
C ASP A 201 -14.16 -9.22 13.55
N THR A 202 -13.01 -9.90 13.55
CA THR A 202 -12.54 -10.74 14.66
C THR A 202 -11.02 -10.61 14.83
N GLU A 203 -10.55 -10.95 16.03
CA GLU A 203 -9.11 -11.04 16.36
C GLU A 203 -8.52 -12.43 16.03
N VAL A 204 -9.30 -13.32 15.39
CA VAL A 204 -8.78 -14.61 14.92
C VAL A 204 -7.79 -14.36 13.78
N ARG A 205 -6.55 -14.82 13.94
CA ARG A 205 -5.40 -14.51 13.05
C ARG A 205 -5.64 -14.88 11.59
N ASP A 206 -6.25 -16.04 11.34
CA ASP A 206 -6.56 -16.53 9.99
C ASP A 206 -7.89 -16.00 9.43
N ASP A 207 -8.62 -15.18 10.19
CA ASP A 207 -9.85 -14.54 9.74
C ASP A 207 -9.53 -13.17 9.12
N TRP A 208 -9.64 -13.10 7.81
CA TRP A 208 -9.35 -11.91 7.01
C TRP A 208 -10.59 -11.08 6.69
N THR A 209 -11.69 -11.26 7.43
CA THR A 209 -12.88 -10.45 7.28
C THR A 209 -12.71 -9.07 7.94
N TYR A 210 -12.99 -8.03 7.17
CA TYR A 210 -12.98 -6.64 7.64
C TYR A 210 -14.33 -5.99 7.39
N ARG A 211 -14.78 -5.21 8.36
CA ARG A 211 -15.93 -4.33 8.23
C ARG A 211 -15.50 -2.94 7.79
N LYS A 212 -15.99 -2.55 6.61
CA LYS A 212 -15.80 -1.22 6.02
C LYS A 212 -16.76 -0.19 6.62
N ASN A 213 -16.21 0.86 7.23
CA ASN A 213 -16.97 2.01 7.71
C ASN A 213 -16.50 3.30 7.02
N ILE A 214 -17.43 4.21 6.74
CA ILE A 214 -17.10 5.57 6.30
C ILE A 214 -16.66 6.37 7.54
N LEU A 215 -15.42 6.86 7.52
CA LEU A 215 -14.91 7.82 8.50
C LEU A 215 -15.31 9.25 8.11
N VAL A 216 -15.17 9.60 6.83
CA VAL A 216 -15.52 10.90 6.27
C VAL A 216 -16.20 10.70 4.92
N ASP A 217 -17.33 11.37 4.71
CA ASP A 217 -17.86 11.63 3.37
C ASP A 217 -17.63 13.11 3.08
N THR A 218 -16.75 13.44 2.12
CA THR A 218 -16.43 14.85 1.82
C THR A 218 -17.56 15.54 1.06
N LEU A 219 -18.59 14.80 0.64
CA LEU A 219 -19.68 15.24 -0.24
C LEU A 219 -19.18 15.83 -1.58
N ASP A 220 -17.98 15.42 -2.00
CA ASP A 220 -17.32 15.86 -3.23
C ASP A 220 -16.65 14.65 -3.92
N THR A 221 -15.87 14.86 -4.98
CA THR A 221 -15.42 13.77 -5.84
C THR A 221 -14.20 13.03 -5.31
N THR A 222 -13.21 13.72 -4.77
CA THR A 222 -11.90 13.11 -4.52
C THR A 222 -11.43 13.42 -3.10
N VAL A 223 -11.03 12.38 -2.38
CA VAL A 223 -10.37 12.47 -1.08
C VAL A 223 -8.91 12.04 -1.24
N GLY A 224 -7.99 12.84 -0.73
CA GLY A 224 -6.56 12.57 -0.83
C GLY A 224 -6.07 11.53 0.18
N LYS A 225 -4.75 11.47 0.34
CA LYS A 225 -4.10 10.65 1.36
C LYS A 225 -4.35 11.22 2.76
N MET A 226 -4.27 10.34 3.76
CA MET A 226 -4.39 10.68 5.18
C MET A 226 -3.01 10.67 5.87
N ALA A 227 -2.90 11.43 6.95
CA ALA A 227 -1.83 11.30 7.94
C ALA A 227 -2.45 10.94 9.29
N HIS A 228 -1.69 10.23 10.11
CA HIS A 228 -2.10 9.93 11.48
C HIS A 228 -0.89 9.89 12.41
N GLY A 229 -1.18 10.04 13.70
CA GLY A 229 -0.21 9.97 14.80
C GLY A 229 -0.72 10.71 16.02
N ASP A 230 -0.12 10.44 17.18
CA ASP A 230 -0.36 11.18 18.42
C ASP A 230 0.37 12.52 18.36
N ILE A 231 -0.34 13.58 17.93
CA ILE A 231 0.26 14.88 17.61
C ILE A 231 0.34 15.75 18.87
N ASP A 232 -0.54 15.54 19.84
CA ASP A 232 -0.58 16.29 21.09
C ASP A 232 -0.05 15.55 22.33
N ASN A 233 0.39 14.29 22.16
CA ASN A 233 0.93 13.39 23.17
C ASN A 233 -0.08 13.01 24.28
N ASP A 234 -1.36 12.87 23.95
CA ASP A 234 -2.39 12.41 24.87
C ASP A 234 -2.55 10.88 24.92
N GLY A 235 -1.84 10.16 24.04
CA GLY A 235 -1.85 8.71 23.92
C GLY A 235 -2.84 8.16 22.88
N TYR A 236 -3.62 9.01 22.23
CA TYR A 236 -4.51 8.70 21.11
C TYR A 236 -3.94 9.22 19.81
N GLU A 237 -4.23 8.54 18.69
CA GLU A 237 -3.79 9.03 17.39
C GLU A 237 -4.85 9.93 16.74
N GLU A 238 -4.43 11.12 16.33
CA GLU A 238 -5.19 11.98 15.42
C GLU A 238 -5.15 11.41 14.01
N ILE A 239 -6.25 11.56 13.28
CA ILE A 239 -6.35 11.29 11.85
C ILE A 239 -6.60 12.61 11.14
N ILE A 240 -5.72 12.97 10.20
CA ILE A 240 -5.85 14.14 9.33
C ILE A 240 -6.17 13.65 7.92
N VAL A 241 -7.35 14.01 7.42
CA VAL A 241 -7.87 13.62 6.10
C VAL A 241 -7.90 14.82 5.17
N ALA A 242 -7.29 14.69 4.00
CA ALA A 242 -7.35 15.70 2.95
C ALA A 242 -8.60 15.55 2.08
N GLY A 243 -9.62 16.39 2.26
CA GLY A 243 -10.74 16.48 1.32
C GLY A 243 -10.32 17.26 0.08
N TYR A 244 -9.66 16.59 -0.86
CA TYR A 244 -8.99 17.23 -2.00
C TYR A 244 -9.96 18.10 -2.82
N SER A 245 -11.05 17.54 -3.30
CA SER A 245 -12.04 18.31 -4.09
C SER A 245 -12.83 19.30 -3.23
N ALA A 246 -13.13 18.92 -1.98
CA ALA A 246 -13.84 19.78 -1.03
C ALA A 246 -13.01 21.00 -0.58
N GLY A 247 -11.68 21.00 -0.77
CA GLY A 247 -10.78 22.04 -0.28
C GLY A 247 -10.75 22.13 1.25
N GLN A 248 -10.93 21.00 1.94
CA GLN A 248 -11.05 20.93 3.40
C GLN A 248 -10.04 19.95 4.01
N LEU A 249 -9.66 20.20 5.26
CA LEU A 249 -9.00 19.24 6.12
C LEU A 249 -9.98 18.79 7.19
N TYR A 250 -10.11 17.48 7.40
CA TYR A 250 -10.87 16.91 8.48
C TYR A 250 -9.91 16.31 9.51
N VAL A 251 -10.18 16.52 10.79
CA VAL A 251 -9.35 16.04 11.89
C VAL A 251 -10.24 15.28 12.86
N TYR A 252 -9.83 14.06 13.21
CA TYR A 252 -10.53 13.16 14.13
C TYR A 252 -9.55 12.59 15.15
N THR A 253 -10.05 12.24 16.33
CA THR A 253 -9.32 11.48 17.35
C THR A 253 -10.31 10.55 18.06
N TYR A 254 -9.80 9.46 18.65
CA TYR A 254 -10.57 8.56 19.51
C TYR A 254 -10.44 8.92 21.00
N ALA A 255 -9.78 10.03 21.33
CA ALA A 255 -9.76 10.56 22.68
C ALA A 255 -11.20 10.82 23.21
N PRO A 256 -11.48 10.53 24.51
CA PRO A 256 -12.81 10.58 25.10
C PRO A 256 -13.34 11.99 25.44
#